data_AF-A0A849DD29-F1
#
_entry.id   AF-A0A849DD29-F1
#
_cell.length_a   1.000
_cell.length_b   1.000
_cell.length_c   1.000
_cell.angle_alpha   90.00
_cell.angle_beta   90.00
_cell.angle_gamma   90.00
#
_symmetry.space_group_name_H-M   'P 1'
#
loop_
_entity.id
_entity.type
_entity.pdbx_description
1 polymer ?
#
loop_
_entity_poly.entity_id
_entity_poly.type
_entity_poly.pdbx_seq_one_letter_code
_entity_poly.pdbx_strand_id
1 'polypeptide(L)'
;MENKAISEIVRFQTDRELHTNEYDSTNEHGNIVEELLESVGLDVPKDNRPTLKERWEEFMCDVTLDGVAENAIDFQDMPTSEQVDAYADICVFAIGAMLKLGYDPEKALLEVGKEINSRTGRIVDGKFEKDLSEEAIAKHYKADYDGQALLD
;
A
#
# COMPACT_ATOMS: atom_id res chain seq x y z
N MET A 1 21.79 -10.07 -6.54
CA MET A 1 21.46 -8.70 -6.99
C MET A 1 20.58 -8.12 -5.91
N GLU A 2 20.95 -6.96 -5.39
CA GLU A 2 20.12 -6.22 -4.44
C GLU A 2 18.81 -5.84 -5.16
N ASN A 3 17.65 -6.21 -4.60
CA ASN A 3 16.36 -5.80 -5.16
C ASN A 3 16.21 -4.30 -4.89
N LYS A 4 16.35 -3.48 -5.93
CA LYS A 4 16.45 -2.03 -5.75
C LYS A 4 15.11 -1.44 -5.39
N ALA A 5 14.03 -1.95 -5.96
CA ALA A 5 12.69 -1.44 -5.71
C ALA A 5 12.25 -1.67 -4.26
N ILE A 6 12.40 -2.89 -3.74
CA ILE A 6 12.06 -3.22 -2.36
C ILE A 6 12.91 -2.38 -1.39
N SER A 7 14.21 -2.22 -1.65
CA SER A 7 15.07 -1.37 -0.81
C SER A 7 14.60 0.08 -0.73
N GLU A 8 14.12 0.67 -1.83
CA GLU A 8 13.58 2.03 -1.83
C GLU A 8 12.26 2.15 -1.05
N ILE A 9 11.40 1.12 -1.12
CA ILE A 9 10.15 1.06 -0.34
C ILE A 9 10.44 0.87 1.14
N VAL A 10 11.37 -0.03 1.49
CA VAL A 10 11.83 -0.22 2.88
C VAL A 10 12.43 1.08 3.42
N ARG A 11 13.27 1.76 2.63
CA ARG A 11 13.85 3.04 3.02
C ARG A 11 12.77 4.09 3.35
N PHE A 12 11.71 4.15 2.55
CA PHE A 12 10.59 5.05 2.84
C PHE A 12 9.98 4.79 4.23
N GLN A 13 9.85 3.52 4.63
CA GLN A 13 9.32 3.11 5.94
C GLN A 13 10.31 3.36 7.09
N THR A 14 11.60 3.11 6.86
CA THR A 14 12.63 3.19 7.91
C THR A 14 13.10 4.60 8.18
N ASP A 15 13.38 5.39 7.14
CA ASP A 15 13.89 6.77 7.28
C ASP A 15 12.88 7.71 7.95
N ARG A 16 11.61 7.32 7.94
CA ARG A 16 10.48 8.08 8.51
C ARG A 16 9.91 7.43 9.77
N GLU A 17 10.53 6.37 10.27
CA GLU A 17 10.10 5.63 11.46
C GLU A 17 8.65 5.08 11.38
N LEU A 18 8.07 4.99 10.17
CA LEU A 18 6.71 4.49 9.97
C LEU A 18 6.55 3.03 10.40
N HIS A 19 7.59 2.22 10.19
CA HIS A 19 7.67 0.84 10.66
C HIS A 19 7.62 0.68 12.19
N THR A 20 7.74 1.77 12.95
CA THR A 20 7.64 1.74 14.43
C THR A 20 6.22 1.94 14.94
N ASN A 21 5.28 2.29 14.06
CA ASN A 21 3.88 2.42 14.40
C ASN A 21 3.31 1.06 14.86
N GLU A 22 2.32 1.13 15.75
CA GLU A 22 1.56 -0.06 16.13
C GLU A 22 0.78 -0.58 14.92
N TYR A 23 0.76 -1.90 14.77
CA TYR A 23 0.02 -2.55 13.71
C TYR A 23 -1.49 -2.44 13.97
N ASP A 24 -2.24 -1.94 12.99
CA ASP A 24 -3.69 -1.84 13.00
C ASP A 24 -4.22 -2.38 11.67
N SER A 25 -4.84 -3.57 11.71
CA SER A 25 -5.33 -4.25 10.51
C SER A 25 -6.41 -3.45 9.77
N THR A 26 -7.25 -2.68 10.45
CA THR A 26 -8.24 -1.82 9.79
C THR A 26 -7.54 -0.72 8.99
N ASN A 27 -6.46 -0.15 9.52
CA ASN A 27 -5.65 0.83 8.79
C ASN A 27 -4.91 0.20 7.61
N GLU A 28 -4.19 -0.90 7.82
CA GLU A 28 -3.38 -1.53 6.78
C GLU A 28 -4.25 -2.09 5.64
N HIS A 29 -5.34 -2.78 5.98
CA HIS A 29 -6.28 -3.28 4.98
C HIS A 29 -6.99 -2.13 4.26
N GLY A 30 -7.39 -1.07 4.98
CA GLY A 30 -8.04 0.10 4.38
C GLY A 30 -7.17 0.77 3.32
N ASN A 31 -5.86 0.88 3.56
CA ASN A 31 -4.90 1.41 2.57
C ASN A 31 -4.84 0.49 1.34
N ILE A 32 -4.77 -0.83 1.52
CA ILE A 32 -4.74 -1.79 0.40
C ILE A 32 -6.03 -1.74 -0.42
N VAL A 33 -7.19 -1.64 0.24
CA VAL A 33 -8.50 -1.52 -0.42
C VAL A 33 -8.61 -0.23 -1.22
N GLU A 34 -8.07 0.90 -0.72
CA GLU A 34 -7.98 2.16 -1.47
C GLU A 34 -7.23 1.96 -2.80
N GLU A 35 -6.06 1.32 -2.77
CA GLU A 35 -5.27 1.03 -3.99
C GLU A 35 -5.98 0.05 -4.96
N LEU A 36 -6.74 -0.91 -4.43
CA LEU A 36 -7.55 -1.81 -5.25
C LEU A 36 -8.69 -1.05 -5.98
N LEU A 37 -9.31 -0.07 -5.34
CA LEU A 37 -10.30 0.80 -5.97
C LEU A 37 -9.66 1.67 -7.06
N GLU A 38 -8.47 2.23 -6.82
CA GLU A 38 -7.72 2.97 -7.83
C GLU A 38 -7.37 2.11 -9.04
N SER A 39 -7.05 0.83 -8.84
CA SER A 39 -6.74 -0.11 -9.93
C SER A 39 -7.88 -0.33 -10.92
N VAL A 40 -9.12 -0.06 -10.52
CA VAL A 40 -10.32 -0.12 -11.38
C VAL A 40 -10.84 1.27 -11.78
N GLY A 41 -10.07 2.33 -11.50
CA GLY A 41 -10.36 3.71 -11.89
C GLY A 41 -11.23 4.50 -10.91
N LEU A 42 -11.34 4.06 -9.66
CA LEU A 42 -12.06 4.78 -8.60
C LEU A 42 -11.09 5.48 -7.66
N ASP A 43 -11.38 6.73 -7.31
CA ASP A 43 -10.62 7.49 -6.30
C ASP A 43 -11.39 7.53 -4.97
N VAL A 44 -10.67 7.54 -3.86
CA VAL A 44 -11.24 7.70 -2.52
C VAL A 44 -10.83 9.06 -1.96
N PRO A 45 -11.75 10.06 -1.98
CA PRO A 45 -11.48 11.35 -1.38
C PRO A 45 -11.04 11.20 0.08
N LYS A 46 -10.06 12.00 0.51
CA LYS A 46 -9.48 11.93 1.87
C LYS A 46 -10.54 11.93 2.98
N ASP A 47 -11.57 12.75 2.83
CA ASP A 47 -12.65 12.91 3.80
C ASP A 47 -13.54 11.66 3.90
N ASN A 48 -13.51 10.78 2.89
CA ASN A 48 -14.27 9.53 2.85
C ASN A 48 -13.46 8.30 3.31
N ARG A 49 -12.16 8.45 3.58
CA ARG A 49 -11.32 7.33 4.06
C ARG A 49 -11.80 6.73 5.39
N PRO A 50 -12.33 7.49 6.37
CA PRO A 50 -12.97 6.88 7.54
C PRO A 50 -14.14 5.98 7.18
N THR A 51 -15.01 6.43 6.28
CA THR A 51 -16.15 5.63 5.79
C THR A 51 -15.70 4.39 5.03
N LEU A 52 -14.60 4.45 4.24
CA LEU A 52 -14.04 3.26 3.59
C LEU A 52 -13.68 2.17 4.61
N LYS A 53 -13.08 2.56 5.73
CA LYS A 53 -12.68 1.64 6.81
C LYS A 53 -13.89 1.02 7.50
N GLU A 54 -14.91 1.82 7.81
CA GLU A 54 -16.19 1.32 8.34
C GLU A 54 -16.83 0.30 7.39
N ARG A 55 -16.85 0.59 6.08
CA ARG A 55 -17.38 -0.35 5.06
C ARG A 55 -16.57 -1.63 4.95
N TRP A 56 -15.25 -1.54 5.12
CA TRP A 56 -14.40 -2.72 5.14
C TRP A 56 -14.70 -3.61 6.37
N GLU A 57 -14.87 -3.02 7.54
CA GLU A 57 -15.25 -3.76 8.76
C GLU A 57 -16.64 -4.40 8.63
N GLU A 58 -17.61 -3.70 8.06
CA GLU A 58 -18.93 -4.25 7.73
C GLU A 58 -18.80 -5.44 6.77
N PHE A 59 -18.03 -5.30 5.69
CA PHE A 59 -17.80 -6.40 4.74
C PHE A 59 -17.18 -7.62 5.41
N MET A 60 -16.18 -7.44 6.27
CA MET A 60 -15.54 -8.53 7.02
C MET A 60 -16.54 -9.24 7.94
N CYS A 61 -17.43 -8.47 8.59
CA CYS A 61 -18.51 -9.02 9.40
C CYS A 61 -19.48 -9.85 8.54
N ASP A 62 -19.93 -9.29 7.42
CA ASP A 62 -20.90 -9.93 6.51
C ASP A 62 -20.36 -11.25 5.96
N VAL A 63 -19.14 -11.28 5.42
CA VAL A 63 -18.56 -12.52 4.87
C VAL A 63 -18.34 -13.59 5.94
N THR A 64 -18.12 -13.19 7.19
CA THR A 64 -17.99 -14.12 8.32
C THR A 64 -19.35 -14.66 8.75
N LEU A 65 -20.36 -13.78 8.87
CA LEU A 65 -21.73 -14.16 9.24
C LEU A 65 -22.39 -15.03 8.18
N ASP A 66 -22.11 -14.77 6.90
CA ASP A 66 -22.62 -15.55 5.77
C ASP A 66 -21.87 -16.88 5.57
N GLY A 67 -20.80 -17.13 6.34
CA GLY A 67 -19.98 -18.34 6.24
C GLY A 67 -19.14 -18.41 4.96
N VAL A 68 -18.88 -17.27 4.33
CA VAL A 68 -17.95 -17.14 3.20
C VAL A 68 -16.50 -17.16 3.70
N ALA A 69 -16.25 -16.59 4.87
CA ALA A 69 -14.98 -16.65 5.59
C ALA A 69 -15.18 -17.29 6.97
N GLU A 70 -14.18 -18.03 7.42
CA GLU A 70 -14.14 -18.63 8.76
C GLU A 70 -12.85 -18.18 9.46
N ASN A 71 -12.88 -18.16 10.80
CA ASN A 71 -11.70 -17.82 11.59
C ASN A 71 -10.61 -18.89 11.40
N ALA A 72 -9.60 -18.57 10.59
CA ALA A 72 -8.44 -19.43 10.37
C ALA A 72 -7.34 -19.23 11.42
N ILE A 73 -7.38 -18.12 12.18
CA ILE A 73 -6.40 -17.74 13.19
C ILE A 73 -7.17 -17.29 14.43
N ASP A 74 -6.68 -17.61 15.63
CA ASP A 74 -7.18 -17.00 16.86
C ASP A 74 -6.68 -15.56 16.94
N PHE A 75 -7.60 -14.60 17.00
CA PHE A 75 -7.27 -13.18 17.09
C PHE A 75 -6.41 -12.83 18.32
N GLN A 76 -6.37 -13.68 19.35
CA GLN A 76 -5.53 -13.50 20.52
C GLN A 76 -4.03 -13.72 20.26
N ASP A 77 -3.68 -14.41 19.18
CA ASP A 77 -2.29 -14.80 18.86
C ASP A 77 -1.62 -13.86 17.85
N MET A 78 -2.27 -12.76 17.44
CA MET A 78 -1.68 -11.78 16.53
C MET A 78 -0.62 -10.88 17.22
N PRO A 79 0.47 -10.49 16.54
CA PRO A 79 0.76 -10.77 15.13
C PRO A 79 1.35 -12.16 14.87
N THR A 80 0.94 -12.81 13.78
CA THR A 80 1.38 -14.16 13.41
C THR A 80 2.16 -14.21 12.10
N SER A 81 2.91 -15.30 11.88
CA SER A 81 3.56 -15.60 10.59
C SER A 81 2.57 -15.66 9.43
N GLU A 82 1.34 -16.06 9.70
CA GLU A 82 0.24 -16.23 8.76
C GLU A 82 -0.25 -14.88 8.23
N GLN A 83 -0.19 -13.81 9.04
CA GLN A 83 -0.46 -12.45 8.53
C GLN A 83 0.63 -11.98 7.57
N VAL A 84 1.90 -12.29 7.86
CA VAL A 84 3.02 -11.97 6.96
C VAL A 84 2.90 -12.73 5.64
N ASP A 85 2.50 -14.00 5.68
CA ASP A 85 2.22 -14.82 4.50
C ASP A 85 1.11 -14.20 3.62
N ALA A 86 0.00 -13.76 4.23
CA ALA A 86 -1.07 -13.09 3.52
C ALA A 86 -0.63 -11.80 2.81
N TYR A 87 0.21 -10.97 3.46
CA TYR A 87 0.77 -9.77 2.82
C TYR A 87 1.74 -10.12 1.68
N ALA A 88 2.53 -11.19 1.82
CA ALA A 88 3.40 -11.67 0.75
C ALA A 88 2.58 -12.15 -0.46
N ASP A 89 1.48 -12.85 -0.25
CA ASP A 89 0.56 -13.28 -1.31
C ASP A 89 -0.11 -12.10 -2.02
N ILE A 90 -0.49 -11.05 -1.29
CA ILE A 90 -0.97 -9.80 -1.90
C ILE A 90 0.08 -9.22 -2.85
N CYS A 91 1.36 -9.20 -2.45
CA CYS A 91 2.44 -8.78 -3.35
C CYS A 91 2.55 -9.68 -4.60
N VAL A 92 2.41 -11.00 -4.44
CA VAL A 92 2.39 -11.95 -5.58
C VAL A 92 1.26 -11.61 -6.56
N PHE A 93 0.05 -11.34 -6.06
CA PHE A 93 -1.09 -10.99 -6.92
C PHE A 93 -0.93 -9.62 -7.59
N ALA A 94 -0.41 -8.62 -6.87
CA ALA A 94 -0.16 -7.29 -7.41
C ALA A 94 0.90 -7.34 -8.53
N ILE A 95 2.02 -8.03 -8.32
CA ILE A 95 3.05 -8.27 -9.35
C ILE A 95 2.44 -8.99 -10.55
N GLY A 96 1.63 -10.03 -10.30
CA GLY A 96 0.93 -10.76 -11.34
C GLY A 96 -0.07 -9.90 -12.12
N ALA A 97 -0.66 -8.85 -11.53
CA ALA A 97 -1.53 -7.90 -12.21
C ALA A 97 -0.73 -6.93 -13.10
N MET A 98 0.38 -6.38 -12.59
CA MET A 98 1.29 -5.51 -13.36
C MET A 98 1.78 -6.21 -14.64
N LEU A 99 2.18 -7.47 -14.53
CA LEU A 99 2.59 -8.28 -15.68
C LEU A 99 1.46 -8.44 -16.71
N LYS A 100 0.21 -8.68 -16.27
CA LYS A 100 -0.94 -8.80 -17.17
C LYS A 100 -1.30 -7.47 -17.85
N LEU A 101 -1.00 -6.35 -17.21
CA LEU A 101 -1.12 -5.01 -17.78
C LEU A 101 0.04 -4.66 -18.72
N GLY A 102 1.02 -5.55 -18.87
CA GLY A 102 2.15 -5.38 -19.78
C GLY A 102 3.32 -4.57 -19.19
N TYR A 103 3.43 -4.46 -17.86
CA TYR A 103 4.49 -3.70 -17.20
C TYR A 103 5.48 -4.61 -16.46
N ASP A 104 6.76 -4.18 -16.46
CA ASP A 104 7.82 -4.78 -15.66
C ASP A 104 7.64 -4.37 -14.18
N PRO A 105 7.36 -5.31 -13.26
CA PRO A 105 7.06 -4.98 -11.87
C PRO A 105 8.23 -4.37 -11.12
N GLU A 106 9.47 -4.81 -11.36
CA GLU A 106 10.65 -4.24 -10.67
C GLU A 106 10.83 -2.78 -11.07
N LYS A 107 10.65 -2.48 -12.37
CA LYS A 107 10.74 -1.10 -12.86
C LYS A 107 9.58 -0.25 -12.34
N ALA A 108 8.35 -0.75 -12.39
CA ALA A 108 7.18 -0.02 -11.88
C ALA A 108 7.33 0.30 -10.38
N LEU A 109 7.76 -0.66 -9.56
CA LEU A 109 7.99 -0.45 -8.14
C LEU A 109 9.17 0.50 -7.87
N LEU A 110 10.20 0.51 -8.73
CA LEU A 110 11.29 1.49 -8.63
C LEU A 110 10.80 2.92 -8.87
N GLU A 111 9.88 3.12 -9.82
CA GLU A 111 9.24 4.41 -10.07
C GLU A 111 8.39 4.89 -8.89
N VAL A 112 7.63 3.97 -8.28
CA VAL A 112 6.94 4.24 -7.01
C VAL A 112 7.94 4.63 -5.92
N GLY A 113 9.04 3.89 -5.79
CA GLY A 113 10.13 4.19 -4.86
C GLY A 113 10.69 5.60 -5.01
N LYS A 114 10.93 6.05 -6.24
CA LYS A 114 11.35 7.43 -6.55
C LYS A 114 10.28 8.45 -6.13
N GLU A 115 9.02 8.19 -6.47
CA GLU A 115 7.91 9.11 -6.15
C GLU A 115 7.76 9.27 -4.64
N ILE A 116 7.64 8.18 -3.87
CA ILE A 116 7.42 8.27 -2.42
C ILE A 116 8.62 8.89 -1.69
N ASN A 117 9.84 8.62 -2.14
CA ASN A 117 11.05 9.16 -1.52
C ASN A 117 11.35 10.62 -1.93
N SER A 118 10.83 11.11 -3.05
CA SER A 118 10.94 12.53 -3.43
C SER A 118 10.12 13.47 -2.53
N ARG A 119 9.13 12.93 -1.81
CA ARG A 119 8.23 13.70 -0.96
C ARG A 119 8.93 14.16 0.31
N THR A 120 8.88 15.46 0.56
CA THR A 120 9.23 16.07 1.85
C THR A 120 8.01 16.14 2.75
N GLY A 121 8.23 16.21 4.06
CA GLY A 121 7.14 16.19 5.03
C GLY A 121 7.65 15.91 6.43
N ARG A 122 6.72 15.63 7.34
CA ARG A 122 7.02 15.30 8.73
C ARG A 122 6.05 14.26 9.26
N ILE A 123 6.43 13.60 10.34
CA ILE A 123 5.53 12.72 11.08
C ILE A 123 4.64 13.58 11.98
N VAL A 124 3.32 13.38 11.86
CA VAL A 124 2.29 13.92 12.75
C VAL A 124 1.42 12.74 13.17
N ASP A 125 1.36 12.47 14.47
CA ASP A 125 0.58 11.36 15.05
C ASP A 125 0.85 10.01 14.35
N GLY A 126 2.13 9.69 14.13
CA GLY A 126 2.57 8.44 13.49
C GLY A 126 2.37 8.42 11.96
N LYS A 127 1.74 9.44 11.36
CA LYS A 127 1.49 9.51 9.92
C LYS A 127 2.44 10.47 9.24
N PHE A 128 2.97 10.07 8.09
CA PHE A 128 3.73 10.98 7.25
C PHE A 128 2.79 11.98 6.56
N GLU A 129 2.83 13.22 7.02
CA GLU A 129 2.15 14.35 6.37
C GLU A 129 3.09 14.99 5.35
N LYS A 130 2.65 15.00 4.08
CA LYS A 130 3.38 15.63 2.98
C LYS A 130 3.42 17.14 3.17
N ASP A 131 4.57 17.75 2.87
CA ASP A 131 4.67 19.19 2.69
C ASP A 131 3.98 19.58 1.38
N LEU A 132 2.99 20.46 1.46
CA LEU A 132 2.19 20.93 0.32
C LEU A 132 2.55 22.36 -0.10
N SER A 133 3.68 22.90 0.39
CA SER A 133 4.21 24.15 -0.12
C SER A 133 4.55 24.04 -1.61
N GLU A 134 4.46 25.15 -2.34
CA GLU A 134 4.81 25.19 -3.76
C GLU A 134 6.23 24.69 -4.02
N GLU A 135 7.17 25.01 -3.11
CA GLU A 135 8.56 24.55 -3.19
C GLU A 135 8.69 23.02 -3.05
N ALA A 136 7.97 22.42 -2.11
CA ALA A 136 7.96 20.97 -1.93
C ALA A 136 7.30 20.26 -3.13
N ILE A 137 6.15 20.78 -3.58
CA ILE A 137 5.44 20.26 -4.75
C ILE A 137 6.30 20.33 -6.01
N ALA A 138 7.07 21.40 -6.20
CA ALA A 138 7.98 21.53 -7.34
C ALA A 138 9.11 20.48 -7.34
N LYS A 139 9.43 19.88 -6.19
CA LYS A 139 10.42 18.81 -6.04
C LYS A 139 9.80 17.41 -6.10
N HIS A 140 8.47 17.30 -6.09
CA HIS A 140 7.80 16.00 -6.17
C HIS A 140 8.03 15.36 -7.53
N TYR A 141 8.59 14.15 -7.48
CA TYR A 141 8.64 13.27 -8.63
C TYR A 141 7.32 12.53 -8.76
N LYS A 142 6.76 12.47 -9.98
CA LYS A 142 5.63 11.60 -10.30
C LYS A 142 6.16 10.37 -11.01
N ALA A 143 5.75 9.18 -10.55
CA ALA A 143 6.15 7.91 -11.16
C ALA A 143 5.85 7.91 -12.66
N ASP A 144 6.85 7.53 -13.46
CA ASP A 144 6.76 7.47 -14.92
C ASP A 144 6.70 6.00 -15.37
N TYR A 145 5.49 5.57 -15.73
CA TYR A 145 5.23 4.21 -16.18
C TYR A 145 5.42 4.01 -17.70
N ASP A 146 5.52 5.09 -18.50
CA ASP A 146 5.51 5.01 -19.97
C ASP A 146 6.74 4.26 -20.52
N GLY A 147 7.86 4.27 -19.79
CA GLY A 147 9.07 3.52 -20.12
C GLY A 147 9.19 2.13 -19.48
N GLN A 148 8.20 1.70 -18.69
CA GLN A 148 8.28 0.50 -17.86
C GLN A 148 7.51 -0.69 -18.43
N ALA A 149 6.92 -0.54 -19.61
CA ALA A 149 6.32 -1.65 -20.32
C ALA A 149 7.34 -2.78 -20.54
N LEU A 150 6.86 -4.02 -20.48
CA LEU A 150 7.56 -5.15 -21.04
C LEU A 150 7.70 -4.86 -22.53
N LEU A 151 8.92 -4.54 -22.97
CA LEU A 151 9.20 -4.30 -24.39
C LEU A 151 8.77 -5.55 -25.19
N ASP A 152 8.04 -5.34 -26.28
CA ASP A 152 7.82 -6.38 -27.31
C ASP A 152 9.15 -6.83 -27.94
#